data_AF-A0A969LPA7-F1
#
_entry.id   AF-A0A969LPA7-F1
#
_cell.length_a   1.000
_cell.length_b   1.000
_cell.length_c   1.000
_cell.angle_alpha   90.00
_cell.angle_beta   90.00
_cell.angle_gamma   90.00
#
_symmetry.space_group_name_H-M   'P 1'
#
loop_
_entity.id
_entity.type
_entity.pdbx_description
1 polymer ?
#
loop_
_entity_poly.entity_id
_entity_poly.type
_entity_poly.pdbx_seq_one_letter_code
_entity_poly.pdbx_strand_id
1 'polypeptide(L)'
;MNLQFFGVDTPRYTNGQPARELELRRIILHEFGHALGMMHEHQSPGAECDKEINWDAAYQMGVRLGWDKEMVHAQMRQLANLEEFNMTAVDRKSIMHYSLAPELFKLGRNSKCWVPDNNDLSEQDRRFIASVYPRDGAPVATSSGPSTSRPPAAATRGAKPVAVINDKETLVKQYEELLKQAGLAADRIAQLTQEFRKNVFGQ
;
A
#
# COMPACT_ATOMS: atom_id res chain seq x y z
N MET A 1 -8.54 11.66 -9.09
CA MET A 1 -8.82 10.28 -9.52
C MET A 1 -10.18 10.27 -10.18
N ASN A 2 -10.26 9.87 -11.45
CA ASN A 2 -11.53 9.84 -12.19
C ASN A 2 -12.32 8.58 -11.77
N LEU A 3 -13.45 8.78 -11.08
CA LEU A 3 -14.28 7.72 -10.51
C LEU A 3 -15.35 7.20 -11.49
N GLN A 4 -15.31 7.61 -12.76
CA GLN A 4 -16.27 7.20 -13.80
C GLN A 4 -16.21 5.70 -14.17
N PHE A 5 -15.32 4.91 -13.56
CA PHE A 5 -15.04 3.52 -13.95
C PHE A 5 -15.57 2.45 -12.99
N PHE A 6 -16.34 2.80 -11.95
CA PHE A 6 -16.90 1.79 -11.06
C PHE A 6 -18.07 1.02 -11.72
N GLY A 7 -17.82 -0.24 -12.08
CA GLY A 7 -18.87 -1.25 -12.26
C GLY A 7 -19.04 -1.88 -13.65
N VAL A 8 -18.26 -1.48 -14.66
CA VAL A 8 -18.48 -1.98 -16.04
C VAL A 8 -17.22 -2.49 -16.75
N ASP A 9 -16.01 -2.11 -16.31
CA ASP A 9 -14.77 -2.55 -16.94
C ASP A 9 -14.07 -3.64 -16.13
N THR A 10 -14.06 -4.86 -16.65
CA THR A 10 -13.09 -5.88 -16.23
C THR A 10 -11.69 -5.32 -16.48
N PRO A 11 -10.81 -5.22 -15.46
CA PRO A 11 -9.45 -4.75 -15.67
C PRO A 11 -8.78 -5.63 -16.74
N ARG A 12 -8.10 -5.02 -17.70
CA ARG A 12 -7.42 -5.72 -18.79
C ARG A 12 -5.94 -5.34 -18.80
N TYR A 13 -5.10 -6.30 -19.14
CA TYR A 13 -3.70 -6.01 -19.46
C TYR A 13 -3.61 -5.19 -20.76
N THR A 14 -2.45 -4.59 -21.03
CA THR A 14 -2.16 -3.84 -22.25
C THR A 14 -2.34 -4.67 -23.53
N ASN A 15 -2.26 -6.00 -23.43
CA ASN A 15 -2.52 -6.95 -24.52
C ASN A 15 -4.02 -7.28 -24.72
N GLY A 16 -4.93 -6.60 -24.00
CA GLY A 16 -6.37 -6.77 -24.11
C GLY A 16 -6.96 -7.98 -23.37
N GLN A 17 -6.12 -8.83 -22.76
CA GLN A 17 -6.58 -9.97 -21.96
C GLN A 17 -7.18 -9.51 -20.63
N PRO A 18 -8.25 -10.15 -20.12
CA PRO A 18 -8.76 -9.85 -18.79
C PRO A 18 -7.70 -10.16 -17.74
N ALA A 19 -7.52 -9.24 -16.81
CA ALA A 19 -6.67 -9.46 -15.66
C ALA A 19 -7.29 -10.53 -14.76
N ARG A 20 -6.45 -11.47 -14.32
CA ARG A 20 -6.92 -12.59 -13.51
C ARG A 20 -7.34 -12.08 -12.14
N GLU A 21 -8.53 -12.43 -11.69
CA GLU A 21 -9.09 -11.93 -10.42
C GLU A 21 -8.19 -12.21 -9.21
N LEU A 22 -7.61 -13.42 -9.13
CA LEU A 22 -6.69 -13.79 -8.04
C LEU A 22 -5.41 -12.94 -8.04
N GLU A 23 -4.88 -12.63 -9.22
CA GLU A 23 -3.68 -11.81 -9.37
C GLU A 23 -3.95 -10.36 -8.98
N LEU A 24 -5.08 -9.81 -9.43
CA LEU A 24 -5.54 -8.48 -9.02
C LEU A 24 -5.75 -8.42 -7.51
N ARG A 25 -6.43 -9.40 -6.93
CA ARG A 25 -6.67 -9.47 -5.48
C ARG A 25 -5.35 -9.45 -4.72
N ARG A 26 -4.38 -10.28 -5.12
CA ARG A 26 -3.05 -10.31 -4.51
C ARG A 26 -2.38 -8.93 -4.56
N ILE A 27 -2.28 -8.34 -5.75
CA ILE A 27 -1.61 -7.06 -5.96
C ILE A 27 -2.31 -5.97 -5.14
N ILE A 28 -3.64 -5.87 -5.22
CA ILE A 28 -4.40 -4.87 -4.47
C ILE A 28 -4.17 -5.00 -2.97
N LEU A 29 -4.26 -6.21 -2.41
CA LEU A 29 -4.03 -6.39 -0.98
C LEU A 29 -2.59 -6.06 -0.56
N HIS A 30 -1.59 -6.43 -1.38
CA HIS A 30 -0.18 -6.14 -1.14
C HIS A 30 0.12 -4.64 -1.15
N GLU A 31 -0.28 -3.95 -2.21
CA GLU A 31 -0.02 -2.51 -2.38
C GLU A 31 -0.77 -1.67 -1.33
N PHE A 32 -2.00 -2.07 -0.96
CA PHE A 32 -2.69 -1.42 0.15
C PHE A 32 -2.07 -1.74 1.51
N GLY A 33 -1.39 -2.89 1.67
CA GLY A 33 -0.54 -3.16 2.82
C GLY A 33 0.58 -2.14 2.95
N HIS A 34 1.29 -1.83 1.85
CA HIS A 34 2.28 -0.74 1.82
C HIS A 34 1.66 0.63 2.14
N ALA A 35 0.49 0.93 1.60
CA ALA A 35 -0.23 2.17 1.92
C ALA A 35 -0.60 2.30 3.41
N LEU A 36 -0.75 1.17 4.11
CA LEU A 36 -0.97 1.09 5.55
C LEU A 36 0.34 0.97 6.37
N GLY A 37 1.50 1.11 5.74
CA GLY A 37 2.81 1.10 6.38
C GLY A 37 3.42 -0.27 6.60
N MET A 38 2.90 -1.33 5.97
CA MET A 38 3.52 -2.66 6.03
C MET A 38 4.73 -2.75 5.09
N MET A 39 5.80 -3.39 5.57
CA MET A 39 6.99 -3.69 4.79
C MET A 39 6.99 -5.16 4.32
N HIS A 40 7.89 -5.51 3.41
CA HIS A 40 7.98 -6.88 2.92
C HIS A 40 8.43 -7.87 4.00
N GLU A 41 7.74 -9.01 4.05
CA GLU A 41 8.02 -10.07 5.01
C GLU A 41 9.39 -10.72 4.78
N HIS A 42 9.83 -10.87 3.51
CA HIS A 42 11.13 -11.47 3.19
C HIS A 42 12.31 -10.60 3.64
N GLN A 43 12.10 -9.30 3.82
CA GLN A 43 13.13 -8.38 4.32
C GLN A 43 13.18 -8.35 5.86
N SER A 44 12.30 -9.07 6.56
CA SER A 44 12.37 -9.20 8.02
C SER A 44 13.72 -9.79 8.46
N PRO A 45 14.39 -9.20 9.47
CA PRO A 45 15.57 -9.77 10.10
C PRO A 45 15.40 -11.22 10.58
N GLY A 46 14.20 -11.58 11.00
CA GLY A 46 13.88 -12.95 11.41
C GLY A 46 13.81 -13.95 10.25
N ALA A 47 13.66 -13.49 9.01
CA ALA A 47 13.52 -14.37 7.84
C ALA A 47 14.88 -14.86 7.35
N GLU A 48 15.91 -14.03 7.51
CA GLU A 48 17.29 -14.26 7.06
C GLU A 48 17.41 -14.58 5.56
N CYS A 49 16.52 -14.01 4.73
CA CYS A 49 16.47 -14.32 3.30
C CYS A 49 17.69 -13.85 2.51
N ASP A 50 18.43 -12.87 3.02
CA ASP A 50 19.71 -12.44 2.46
C ASP A 50 20.71 -13.60 2.25
N LYS A 51 20.67 -14.59 3.14
CA LYS A 51 21.52 -15.78 3.08
C LYS A 51 21.06 -16.76 2.00
N GLU A 52 19.79 -16.73 1.63
CA GLU A 52 19.17 -17.61 0.63
C GLU A 52 19.23 -17.03 -0.80
N ILE A 53 19.35 -15.71 -0.94
CA ILE A 53 19.33 -15.02 -2.24
C ILE A 53 20.58 -15.36 -3.06
N ASN A 54 20.37 -15.70 -4.33
CA ASN A 54 21.41 -15.72 -5.35
C ASN A 54 21.59 -14.29 -5.89
N TRP A 55 22.59 -13.57 -5.38
CA TRP A 55 22.82 -12.16 -5.72
C TRP A 55 23.15 -11.95 -7.19
N ASP A 56 23.85 -12.88 -7.85
CA ASP A 56 24.12 -12.77 -9.28
C ASP A 56 22.83 -12.81 -10.10
N ALA A 57 21.92 -13.74 -9.77
CA ALA A 57 20.61 -13.81 -10.39
C ALA A 57 19.76 -12.55 -10.11
N ALA A 58 19.82 -12.02 -8.89
CA ALA A 58 19.14 -10.80 -8.50
C ALA A 58 19.66 -9.57 -9.27
N TYR A 59 20.97 -9.41 -9.44
CA TYR A 59 21.54 -8.32 -10.23
C TYR A 59 21.19 -8.45 -11.71
N GLN A 60 21.23 -9.67 -12.27
CA GLN A 60 20.82 -9.91 -13.66
C GLN A 60 19.33 -9.60 -13.88
N MET A 61 18.49 -9.90 -12.90
CA MET A 61 17.09 -9.49 -12.90
C MET A 61 16.96 -7.96 -12.84
N GLY A 62 17.71 -7.30 -11.95
CA GLY A 62 17.74 -5.84 -11.86
C GLY A 62 18.10 -5.17 -13.19
N VAL A 63 19.14 -5.65 -13.89
CA VAL A 63 19.52 -5.14 -15.22
C VAL A 63 18.35 -5.23 -16.22
N ARG A 64 17.60 -6.35 -16.22
CA ARG A 64 16.42 -6.51 -17.10
C ARG A 64 15.28 -5.56 -16.76
N LEU A 65 15.16 -5.16 -15.49
CA LEU A 65 14.15 -4.21 -15.01
C LEU A 65 14.63 -2.75 -15.07
N GLY A 66 15.87 -2.49 -15.49
CA GLY A 66 16.45 -1.14 -15.49
C GLY A 66 16.82 -0.64 -14.09
N TRP A 67 17.02 -1.55 -13.12
CA TRP A 67 17.45 -1.23 -11.77
C TRP A 67 18.98 -1.21 -11.66
N ASP A 68 19.50 -0.23 -10.92
CA ASP A 68 20.88 -0.24 -10.44
C ASP A 68 21.05 -1.21 -9.26
N LYS A 69 22.28 -1.37 -8.78
CA LYS A 69 22.59 -2.31 -7.69
C LYS A 69 21.95 -1.88 -6.38
N GLU A 70 21.88 -0.57 -6.16
CA GLU A 70 21.33 0.09 -5.00
C GLU A 70 19.81 -0.18 -4.91
N MET A 71 19.10 -0.09 -6.03
CA MET A 71 17.68 -0.46 -6.11
C MET A 71 17.48 -1.96 -5.87
N VAL A 72 18.31 -2.83 -6.48
CA VAL A 72 18.26 -4.27 -6.20
C VAL A 72 18.46 -4.52 -4.70
N HIS A 73 19.38 -3.81 -4.05
CA HIS A 73 19.58 -3.92 -2.62
C HIS A 73 18.36 -3.43 -1.83
N ALA A 74 17.80 -2.26 -2.16
CA ALA A 74 16.63 -1.73 -1.46
C ALA A 74 15.41 -2.67 -1.53
N GLN A 75 15.22 -3.36 -2.65
CA GLN A 75 14.08 -4.27 -2.85
C GLN A 75 14.30 -5.67 -2.25
N MET A 76 15.55 -6.13 -2.21
CA MET A 76 15.86 -7.54 -1.91
C MET A 76 16.53 -7.74 -0.55
N ARG A 77 17.31 -6.76 -0.08
CA ARG A 77 18.08 -6.89 1.17
C ARG A 77 17.16 -6.92 2.37
N GLN A 78 17.59 -7.68 3.37
CA GLN A 78 17.06 -7.63 4.71
C GLN A 78 17.13 -6.20 5.28
N LEU A 79 16.05 -5.77 5.93
CA LEU A 79 16.01 -4.51 6.67
C LEU A 79 16.93 -4.57 7.89
N ALA A 80 17.39 -3.41 8.34
CA ALA A 80 18.05 -3.30 9.63
C ALA A 80 17.08 -3.65 10.75
N ASN A 81 17.59 -4.30 11.80
CA ASN A 81 16.82 -4.54 13.02
C ASN A 81 16.76 -3.22 13.81
N LEU A 82 15.71 -2.44 13.58
CA LEU A 82 15.47 -1.14 14.23
C LEU A 82 14.35 -1.30 15.25
N GLU A 83 14.46 -0.64 16.41
CA GLU A 83 13.46 -0.69 17.48
C GLU A 83 12.10 -0.14 17.03
N GLU A 84 12.10 0.74 16.04
CA GLU A 84 10.90 1.36 15.47
C GLU A 84 10.08 0.40 14.60
N PHE A 85 10.66 -0.73 14.17
CA PHE A 85 9.92 -1.73 13.43
C PHE A 85 9.19 -2.68 14.38
N ASN A 86 7.85 -2.63 14.35
CA ASN A 86 6.99 -3.61 15.00
C ASN A 86 7.05 -4.95 14.26
N MET A 87 8.16 -5.67 14.40
CA MET A 87 8.39 -6.95 13.75
C MET A 87 7.65 -8.06 14.47
N THR A 88 6.85 -8.82 13.71
CA THR A 88 6.25 -10.07 14.20
C THR A 88 7.12 -11.26 13.78
N ALA A 89 6.78 -12.47 14.25
CA ALA A 89 7.42 -13.68 13.76
C ALA A 89 7.14 -13.86 12.26
N VAL A 90 8.10 -14.39 11.50
CA VAL A 90 7.98 -14.45 10.04
C VAL A 90 6.80 -15.32 9.59
N ASP A 91 5.91 -14.75 8.78
CA ASP A 91 4.76 -15.43 8.21
C ASP A 91 4.89 -15.66 6.70
N ARG A 92 5.22 -16.89 6.31
CA ARG A 92 5.33 -17.31 4.90
C ARG A 92 4.02 -17.23 4.12
N LYS A 93 2.86 -17.11 4.80
CA LYS A 93 1.55 -16.94 4.17
C LYS A 93 1.12 -15.48 4.09
N SER A 94 1.91 -14.56 4.63
CA SER A 94 1.60 -13.14 4.60
C SER A 94 1.42 -12.67 3.17
N ILE A 95 0.44 -11.80 2.95
CA ILE A 95 0.27 -11.10 1.68
C ILE A 95 1.49 -10.22 1.36
N MET A 96 2.25 -9.82 2.39
CA MET A 96 3.46 -8.99 2.27
C MET A 96 4.72 -9.81 2.00
N HIS A 97 4.64 -11.15 1.96
CA HIS A 97 5.77 -11.98 1.55
C HIS A 97 5.88 -11.99 0.03
N TYR A 98 6.92 -11.36 -0.52
CA TYR A 98 7.07 -11.24 -1.96
C TYR A 98 7.30 -12.62 -2.60
N SER A 99 6.41 -13.01 -3.51
CA SER A 99 6.53 -14.23 -4.33
C SER A 99 7.62 -14.05 -5.40
N LEU A 100 8.86 -14.25 -4.98
CA LEU A 100 10.05 -14.13 -5.83
C LEU A 100 10.26 -15.40 -6.67
N ALA A 101 10.73 -15.22 -7.89
CA ALA A 101 11.04 -16.33 -8.80
C ALA A 101 12.06 -17.29 -8.16
N PRO A 102 11.88 -18.63 -8.26
CA PRO A 102 12.79 -19.60 -7.65
C PRO A 102 14.26 -19.37 -8.00
N GLU A 103 14.54 -18.91 -9.22
CA GLU A 103 15.89 -18.65 -9.75
C GLU A 103 16.65 -17.57 -8.96
N LEU A 104 15.93 -16.75 -8.19
CA LEU A 104 16.51 -15.73 -7.31
C LEU A 104 17.05 -16.32 -6.00
N PHE A 105 16.83 -17.62 -5.73
CA PHE A 105 17.31 -18.30 -4.54
C PHE A 105 18.34 -19.36 -4.87
N LYS A 106 19.36 -19.52 -4.00
CA LYS A 106 20.42 -20.54 -4.13
C LYS A 106 19.88 -21.97 -4.20
N LEU A 107 18.80 -22.23 -3.47
CA LEU A 107 18.15 -23.54 -3.39
C LEU A 107 16.86 -23.64 -4.22
N GLY A 108 16.55 -22.64 -5.06
CA GLY A 108 15.31 -22.62 -5.82
C GLY A 108 14.08 -22.67 -4.92
N ARG A 109 13.11 -23.52 -5.30
CA ARG A 109 11.87 -23.76 -4.52
C ARG A 109 12.10 -24.39 -3.14
N ASN A 110 13.29 -24.93 -2.88
CA ASN A 110 13.63 -25.51 -1.58
C ASN A 110 14.14 -24.46 -0.58
N SER A 111 14.33 -23.20 -1.00
CA SER A 111 14.65 -22.10 -0.09
C SER A 111 13.52 -21.89 0.93
N LYS A 112 13.88 -21.66 2.19
CA LYS A 112 12.91 -21.29 3.24
C LYS A 112 12.18 -19.98 2.93
N CYS A 113 12.80 -19.12 2.13
CA CYS A 113 12.28 -17.81 1.73
C CYS A 113 11.47 -17.83 0.44
N TRP A 114 11.49 -18.94 -0.29
CA TRP A 114 10.59 -19.11 -1.43
C TRP A 114 9.17 -19.43 -0.93
N VAL A 115 8.18 -18.75 -1.49
CA VAL A 115 6.76 -18.99 -1.25
C VAL A 115 6.02 -18.94 -2.58
N PRO A 116 4.91 -19.69 -2.74
CA PRO A 116 3.99 -19.47 -3.86
C PRO A 116 3.22 -18.15 -3.69
N ASP A 117 2.44 -17.78 -4.70
CA ASP A 117 1.57 -16.60 -4.62
C ASP A 117 0.54 -16.74 -3.48
N ASN A 118 0.67 -15.90 -2.47
CA ASN A 118 -0.34 -15.71 -1.43
C ASN A 118 -1.42 -14.77 -2.00
N ASN A 119 -2.68 -15.24 -2.12
CA ASN A 119 -3.76 -14.46 -2.77
C ASN A 119 -4.79 -13.91 -1.78
N ASP A 120 -4.55 -14.04 -0.48
CA ASP A 120 -5.42 -13.52 0.57
C ASP A 120 -4.59 -13.16 1.82
N LEU A 121 -5.17 -12.35 2.69
CA LEU A 121 -4.55 -11.99 3.97
C LEU A 121 -4.46 -13.22 4.87
N SER A 122 -3.27 -13.46 5.40
CA SER A 122 -3.05 -14.48 6.41
C SER A 122 -3.79 -14.14 7.72
N GLU A 123 -3.88 -15.11 8.63
CA GLU A 123 -4.42 -14.84 9.95
C GLU A 123 -3.54 -13.84 10.72
N GLN A 124 -2.22 -13.89 10.50
CA GLN A 124 -1.28 -12.99 11.14
C GLN A 124 -1.35 -11.57 10.57
N ASP A 125 -1.52 -11.41 9.25
CA ASP A 125 -1.77 -10.09 8.62
C ASP A 125 -2.96 -9.39 9.26
N ARG A 126 -4.07 -10.13 9.44
CA ARG A 126 -5.31 -9.61 10.02
C ARG A 126 -5.14 -9.22 11.48
N ARG A 127 -4.45 -10.05 12.26
CA ARG A 127 -4.18 -9.78 13.69
C ARG A 127 -3.23 -8.59 13.84
N PHE A 128 -2.16 -8.55 13.06
CA PHE A 128 -1.18 -7.48 13.11
C PHE A 128 -1.81 -6.14 12.75
N ILE A 129 -2.52 -6.05 11.62
CA ILE A 129 -3.11 -4.78 11.20
C ILE A 129 -4.22 -4.29 12.13
N ALA A 130 -4.95 -5.22 12.77
CA ALA A 130 -5.94 -4.86 13.80
C ALA A 130 -5.30 -4.34 15.09
N SER A 131 -4.05 -4.72 15.38
CA SER A 131 -3.30 -4.17 16.51
C SER A 131 -2.77 -2.76 16.23
N VAL A 132 -2.39 -2.48 14.97
CA VAL A 132 -1.96 -1.15 14.52
C VAL A 132 -3.16 -0.19 14.40
N TYR A 133 -4.27 -0.67 13.83
CA TYR A 133 -5.51 0.09 13.63
C TYR A 133 -6.68 -0.59 14.36
N PRO A 134 -6.77 -0.45 15.70
CA PRO A 134 -7.85 -1.04 16.48
C PRO A 134 -9.21 -0.44 16.11
N ARG A 135 -10.29 -1.22 16.29
CA ARG A 135 -11.66 -0.71 16.08
C ARG A 135 -11.99 0.45 17.00
N ASP A 136 -11.56 0.33 18.25
CA ASP A 136 -11.78 1.30 19.31
C ASP A 136 -10.42 1.88 19.71
N GLY A 137 -10.25 3.19 19.56
CA GLY A 137 -9.02 3.90 19.90
C GLY A 137 -8.31 4.53 18.71
N ALA A 138 -7.21 5.23 18.99
CA ALA A 138 -6.36 5.82 17.96
C ALA A 138 -5.42 4.76 17.36
N PRO A 139 -5.02 4.90 16.08
CA PRO A 139 -3.96 4.08 15.51
C PRO A 139 -2.69 4.15 16.35
N VAL A 140 -2.03 3.01 16.53
CA VAL A 140 -0.74 2.92 17.22
C VAL A 140 0.35 3.26 16.20
N ALA A 141 0.62 4.55 16.01
CA ALA A 141 1.74 5.03 15.18
C ALA A 141 2.99 5.17 16.04
N THR A 142 4.04 4.39 15.75
CA THR A 142 5.35 4.45 16.41
C THR A 142 6.36 5.28 15.62
N SER A 143 5.96 6.38 14.98
CA SER A 143 6.94 7.32 14.41
C SER A 143 7.39 8.30 15.49
N SER A 144 8.52 8.01 16.14
CA SER A 144 9.23 8.89 17.09
C SER A 144 10.05 9.99 16.40
N GLY A 145 9.54 10.58 15.32
CA GLY A 145 10.08 11.82 14.78
C GLY A 145 9.48 13.03 15.51
N PRO A 146 10.19 14.16 15.68
CA PRO A 146 9.59 15.39 16.17
C PRO A 146 8.59 15.89 15.13
N SER A 147 7.34 15.41 15.22
CA SER A 147 6.24 15.85 14.37
C SER A 147 5.79 17.23 14.86
N THR A 148 6.40 18.28 14.33
CA THR A 148 5.92 19.66 14.53
C THR A 148 4.62 19.92 13.77
N SER A 149 4.20 19.01 12.90
CA SER A 149 2.85 18.95 12.36
C SER A 149 2.02 17.93 13.14
N ARG A 150 0.88 18.36 13.68
CA ARG A 150 -0.17 17.44 14.12
C ARG A 150 -0.49 16.54 12.91
N PRO A 151 -0.37 15.20 13.00
CA PRO A 151 -0.88 14.35 11.92
C PRO A 151 -2.33 14.76 11.64
N PRO A 152 -2.76 14.82 10.37
CA PRO A 152 -4.16 15.04 10.07
C PRO A 152 -4.96 14.05 10.90
N ALA A 153 -6.00 14.55 11.58
CA ALA A 153 -6.79 13.73 12.49
C ALA A 153 -7.13 12.42 11.77
N ALA A 154 -6.71 11.29 12.35
CA ALA A 154 -7.07 9.98 11.83
C ALA A 154 -8.58 10.00 11.60
N ALA A 155 -9.01 9.70 10.37
CA ALA A 155 -10.42 9.71 10.01
C ALA A 155 -11.14 8.76 10.98
N THR A 156 -11.85 9.32 11.96
CA THR A 156 -12.62 8.53 12.90
C THR A 156 -13.80 7.95 12.14
N ARG A 157 -14.00 6.63 12.24
CA ARG A 157 -15.21 5.95 11.72
C ARG A 157 -16.53 6.45 12.33
N GLY A 158 -16.45 7.38 13.29
CA GLY A 158 -17.58 8.16 13.80
C GLY A 158 -17.99 9.34 12.91
N ALA A 159 -17.37 9.53 11.73
CA ALA A 159 -17.96 10.38 10.71
C ALA A 159 -19.38 9.85 10.45
N LYS A 160 -20.39 10.64 10.87
CA LYS A 160 -21.79 10.40 10.51
C LYS A 160 -21.83 10.08 9.01
N PRO A 161 -22.66 9.12 8.55
CA PRO A 161 -22.86 8.90 7.14
C PRO A 161 -23.01 10.27 6.49
N VAL A 162 -22.11 10.62 5.56
CA VAL A 162 -22.27 11.84 4.80
C VAL A 162 -23.62 11.68 4.13
N ALA A 163 -24.59 12.50 4.56
CA ALA A 163 -25.93 12.46 4.01
C ALA A 163 -25.81 12.48 2.49
N VAL A 164 -26.57 11.66 1.78
CA VAL A 164 -26.55 11.68 0.32
C VAL A 164 -26.90 13.09 -0.13
N ILE A 165 -25.90 13.84 -0.58
CA ILE A 165 -26.08 15.23 -0.99
C ILE A 165 -26.57 15.19 -2.42
N ASN A 166 -27.89 15.30 -2.59
CA ASN A 166 -28.53 15.40 -3.90
C ASN A 166 -28.42 16.82 -4.49
N ASP A 167 -27.86 17.78 -3.75
CA ASP A 167 -27.68 19.16 -4.19
C ASP A 167 -26.23 19.45 -4.61
N LYS A 168 -26.06 19.84 -5.87
CA LYS A 168 -24.75 20.09 -6.48
C LYS A 168 -24.00 21.26 -5.84
N GLU A 169 -24.68 22.30 -5.38
CA GLU A 169 -24.03 23.42 -4.68
C GLU A 169 -23.51 23.00 -3.30
N THR A 170 -24.30 22.21 -2.57
CA THR A 170 -23.88 21.69 -1.27
C THR A 170 -22.67 20.74 -1.39
N LEU A 171 -22.59 19.95 -2.47
CA LEU A 171 -21.40 19.14 -2.79
C LEU A 171 -20.13 19.99 -2.99
N VAL A 172 -20.23 21.10 -3.73
CA VAL A 172 -19.09 22.00 -3.99
C VAL A 172 -18.62 22.64 -2.68
N LYS A 173 -19.54 23.09 -1.82
CA LYS A 173 -19.20 23.67 -0.51
C LYS A 173 -18.52 22.67 0.41
N GLN A 174 -19.00 21.42 0.46
CA GLN A 174 -18.37 20.39 1.28
C GLN A 174 -16.97 20.05 0.79
N TYR A 175 -16.78 19.98 -0.53
CA TYR A 175 -15.47 19.76 -1.13
C TYR A 175 -14.47 20.86 -0.75
N GLU A 176 -14.88 22.14 -0.85
CA GLU A 176 -14.05 23.26 -0.43
C GLU A 176 -13.65 23.18 1.07
N GLU A 177 -14.60 22.81 1.93
CA GLU A 177 -14.35 22.68 3.37
C GLU A 177 -13.37 21.56 3.70
N LEU A 178 -13.44 20.44 2.98
CA LEU A 178 -12.46 19.34 3.11
C LEU A 178 -11.05 19.79 2.69
N LEU A 179 -10.93 20.60 1.64
CA LEU A 179 -9.64 21.15 1.22
C LEU A 179 -9.05 22.11 2.28
N LYS A 180 -9.90 22.90 2.95
CA LYS A 180 -9.47 23.73 4.09
C LYS A 180 -9.01 22.89 5.27
N GLN A 181 -9.75 21.84 5.63
CA GLN A 181 -9.38 20.92 6.72
C GLN A 181 -8.08 20.16 6.43
N ALA A 182 -7.81 19.86 5.17
CA ALA A 182 -6.56 19.25 4.72
C ALA A 182 -5.37 20.24 4.72
N GLY A 183 -5.58 21.52 5.04
CA GLY A 183 -4.52 22.51 5.20
C GLY A 183 -3.90 23.01 3.90
N LEU A 184 -4.63 22.96 2.78
CA LEU A 184 -4.14 23.47 1.50
C LEU A 184 -4.08 25.01 1.48
N ALA A 185 -3.19 25.56 0.65
CA ALA A 185 -3.09 26.99 0.40
C ALA A 185 -4.36 27.52 -0.30
N ALA A 186 -4.76 28.76 0.01
CA ALA A 186 -6.05 29.33 -0.39
C ALA A 186 -6.23 29.42 -1.93
N ASP A 187 -5.16 29.72 -2.65
CA ASP A 187 -5.09 29.72 -4.12
C ASP A 187 -5.34 28.31 -4.70
N ARG A 188 -4.74 27.30 -4.08
CA ARG A 188 -4.93 25.90 -4.48
C ARG A 188 -6.34 25.40 -4.18
N ILE A 189 -6.91 25.81 -3.05
CA ILE A 189 -8.32 25.53 -2.71
C ILE A 189 -9.24 26.14 -3.77
N ALA A 190 -9.04 27.42 -4.11
CA ALA A 190 -9.87 28.10 -5.11
C ALA A 190 -9.83 27.40 -6.48
N GLN A 191 -8.63 27.02 -6.95
CA GLN A 191 -8.47 26.29 -8.20
C GLN A 191 -9.22 24.95 -8.19
N LEU A 192 -8.97 24.13 -7.17
CA LEU A 192 -9.56 22.79 -7.08
C LEU A 192 -11.07 22.85 -6.94
N THR A 193 -11.60 23.79 -6.15
CA THR A 193 -13.05 24.00 -6.00
C THR A 193 -13.68 24.42 -7.32
N GLN A 194 -13.01 25.26 -8.11
CA GLN A 194 -13.49 25.68 -9.43
C GLN A 194 -13.50 24.50 -10.42
N GLU A 195 -12.44 23.68 -10.45
CA GLU A 195 -12.38 22.47 -11.27
C GLU A 195 -13.48 21.47 -10.90
N PHE A 196 -13.68 21.25 -9.60
CA PHE A 196 -14.74 20.37 -9.11
C PHE A 196 -16.13 20.91 -9.46
N ARG A 197 -16.36 22.22 -9.32
CA ARG A 197 -17.62 22.87 -9.72
C ARG A 197 -17.90 22.67 -11.20
N LYS A 198 -16.93 22.87 -12.09
CA LYS A 198 -17.08 22.59 -13.53
C LYS A 198 -17.51 21.16 -13.80
N ASN A 199 -16.86 20.19 -13.16
CA ASN A 199 -17.17 18.77 -13.32
C ASN A 199 -18.58 18.39 -12.82
N VAL A 200 -19.03 18.97 -11.70
CA VAL A 200 -20.35 18.68 -11.12
C VAL A 200 -21.48 19.32 -11.94
N PHE A 201 -21.25 20.50 -12.50
CA PHE A 201 -22.25 21.26 -13.26
C PHE A 201 -22.18 21.06 -14.78
N GLY A 202 -21.14 20.42 -15.31
CA GLY A 202 -20.95 20.17 -16.74
C GLY A 202 -20.66 21.44 -17.54
N GLN A 203 -19.91 22.38 -16.96
CA GLN A 203 -19.51 23.67 -17.57
C GLN A 203 -18.05 23.68 -17.99
#